data_AF-A0A6N0KIC5-F1
#
_entry.id   AF-A0A6N0KIC5-F1
#
_cell.length_a   1.000
_cell.length_b   1.000
_cell.length_c   1.000
_cell.angle_alpha   90.00
_cell.angle_beta   90.00
_cell.angle_gamma   90.00
#
_symmetry.space_group_name_H-M   'P 1'
#
loop_
_entity.id
_entity.type
_entity.pdbx_description
1 polymer ?
#
loop_
_entity_poly.entity_id
_entity_poly.type
_entity_poly.pdbx_seq_one_letter_code
_entity_poly.pdbx_strand_id
1 'polypeptide(L)'
;MTKDEKEKTHVDAIIERYKDLMVEIPPADRQPGLSLLWPVPAQPAIDKGVRQAENWLADQIEGQLWTAFAFGRDSLPTPMQKTAFEVAFLTRLQQRLVAARRSG
;
A
#
# COMPACT_ATOMS: atom_id res chain seq x y z
N MET A 1 2.42 -26.79 -29.64
CA MET A 1 1.91 -26.10 -28.44
C MET A 1 0.60 -26.69 -28.02
N THR A 2 0.56 -27.26 -26.81
CA THR A 2 -0.66 -27.82 -26.21
C THR A 2 -1.61 -26.69 -25.77
N LYS A 3 -2.87 -27.03 -25.45
CA LYS A 3 -3.85 -26.07 -24.92
C LYS A 3 -3.34 -25.40 -23.64
N ASP A 4 -2.74 -26.21 -22.76
CA ASP A 4 -2.18 -25.76 -21.48
C ASP A 4 -0.99 -24.82 -21.66
N GLU A 5 -0.14 -25.06 -22.67
CA GLU A 5 0.98 -24.15 -23.01
C GLU A 5 0.47 -22.79 -23.52
N LYS A 6 -0.60 -22.78 -24.32
CA LYS A 6 -1.22 -21.53 -24.80
C LYS A 6 -1.86 -20.74 -23.66
N GLU A 7 -2.55 -21.42 -22.75
CA GLU A 7 -3.20 -20.80 -21.59
C GLU A 7 -2.15 -20.19 -20.65
N LYS A 8 -1.08 -20.92 -20.35
CA LYS A 8 0.04 -20.41 -19.56
C LYS A 8 0.67 -19.16 -20.19
N THR A 9 0.95 -19.20 -21.50
CA THR A 9 1.52 -18.06 -22.23
C THR A 9 0.63 -16.82 -22.16
N HIS A 10 -0.70 -17.02 -22.19
CA HIS A 10 -1.66 -15.92 -22.11
C HIS A 10 -1.70 -15.30 -20.70
N VAL A 11 -1.69 -16.13 -19.64
CA VAL A 11 -1.64 -15.66 -18.25
C VAL A 11 -0.34 -14.91 -17.97
N ASP A 12 0.81 -15.43 -18.42
CA ASP A 12 2.11 -14.78 -18.25
C ASP A 12 2.14 -13.39 -18.92
N ALA A 13 1.53 -13.27 -20.12
CA ALA A 13 1.42 -12.00 -20.82
C ALA A 13 0.52 -10.98 -20.10
N ILE A 14 -0.55 -11.44 -19.42
CA ILE A 14 -1.40 -10.58 -18.59
C ILE A 14 -0.60 -10.10 -17.37
N ILE A 15 0.09 -11.00 -16.67
CA ILE A 15 0.89 -10.66 -15.48
C ILE A 15 1.94 -9.61 -15.86
N GLU A 16 2.70 -9.83 -16.94
CA GLU A 16 3.70 -8.89 -17.42
C GLU A 16 3.12 -7.51 -17.77
N ARG A 17 1.90 -7.47 -18.33
CA ARG A 17 1.21 -6.23 -18.67
C ARG A 17 0.83 -5.40 -17.45
N TYR A 18 0.54 -6.04 -16.32
CA TYR A 18 0.02 -5.39 -15.11
C TYR A 18 1.01 -5.33 -13.96
N LYS A 19 2.22 -5.86 -14.12
CA LYS A 19 3.23 -5.94 -13.05
C LYS A 19 3.53 -4.58 -12.39
N ASP A 20 3.64 -3.51 -13.18
CA ASP A 20 3.97 -2.17 -12.68
C ASP A 20 2.74 -1.45 -12.09
N LEU A 21 1.56 -2.05 -12.26
CA LEU A 21 0.28 -1.58 -11.72
C LEU A 21 -0.09 -2.32 -10.44
N MET A 22 0.54 -3.46 -10.17
CA MET A 22 0.40 -4.14 -8.89
C MET A 22 1.09 -3.32 -7.81
N VAL A 23 0.37 -3.07 -6.72
CA VAL A 23 0.91 -2.44 -5.53
C VAL A 23 0.73 -3.31 -4.32
N GLU A 24 1.69 -3.24 -3.41
CA GLU A 24 1.74 -4.08 -2.21
C GLU A 24 1.95 -3.24 -0.96
N ILE A 25 1.14 -3.55 0.06
CA ILE A 25 1.31 -3.09 1.43
C ILE A 25 1.68 -4.33 2.26
N PRO A 26 2.87 -4.38 2.86
CA PRO A 26 3.33 -5.58 3.54
C PRO A 26 2.52 -5.87 4.81
N PRO A 27 2.42 -7.15 5.23
CA PRO A 27 1.90 -7.52 6.54
C PRO A 27 2.65 -6.79 7.67
N ALA A 28 1.95 -6.42 8.74
CA ALA A 28 2.56 -5.95 9.99
C ALA A 28 1.64 -6.24 11.18
N ASP A 29 2.20 -6.22 12.40
CA ASP A 29 1.46 -6.46 13.65
C ASP A 29 0.59 -7.74 13.64
N ARG A 30 1.10 -8.80 12.99
CA ARG A 30 0.37 -10.09 12.77
C ARG A 30 -0.96 -9.92 12.02
N GLN A 31 -1.13 -8.83 11.29
CA GLN A 31 -2.24 -8.60 10.38
C GLN A 31 -1.79 -8.82 8.94
N PRO A 32 -2.67 -9.33 8.07
CA PRO A 32 -2.34 -9.57 6.66
C PRO A 32 -1.96 -8.27 5.95
N GLY A 33 -1.12 -8.41 4.92
CA GLY A 33 -0.85 -7.34 3.96
C GLY A 33 -2.00 -7.15 2.97
N LEU A 34 -1.80 -6.27 2.00
CA LEU A 34 -2.78 -5.96 0.97
C LEU A 34 -2.07 -5.80 -0.38
N SER A 35 -2.51 -6.59 -1.37
CA SER A 35 -2.06 -6.46 -2.77
C SER A 35 -3.23 -6.00 -3.62
N LEU A 36 -3.01 -4.99 -4.45
CA LEU A 36 -4.06 -4.36 -5.26
C LEU A 36 -3.54 -4.08 -6.67
N LEU A 37 -4.44 -4.18 -7.65
CA LEU A 37 -4.20 -3.58 -8.95
C LEU A 37 -4.57 -2.10 -8.90
N TRP A 38 -3.66 -1.22 -9.31
CA TRP A 38 -3.86 0.22 -9.34
C TRP A 38 -3.96 0.76 -10.77
N PRO A 39 -4.72 1.84 -11.03
CA PRO A 39 -4.85 2.38 -12.39
C PRO A 39 -3.56 2.96 -12.99
N VAL A 40 -2.57 3.26 -12.13
CA VAL A 40 -1.27 3.84 -12.51
C VAL A 40 -0.17 3.26 -11.61
N PRO A 41 1.11 3.29 -12.02
CA PRO A 41 2.21 2.91 -11.14
C PRO A 41 2.22 3.78 -9.88
N ALA A 42 1.99 3.16 -8.72
CA ALA A 42 1.75 3.87 -7.47
C ALA A 42 2.50 3.30 -6.27
N GLN A 43 3.35 2.27 -6.46
CA GLN A 43 4.14 1.69 -5.36
C GLN A 43 4.94 2.74 -4.57
N PRO A 44 5.59 3.76 -5.18
CA PRO A 44 6.29 4.79 -4.40
C PRO A 44 5.37 5.60 -3.47
N ALA A 45 4.11 5.83 -3.87
CA ALA A 45 3.13 6.52 -3.02
C ALA A 45 2.63 5.61 -1.88
N ILE A 46 2.49 4.31 -2.17
CA ILE A 46 2.16 3.27 -1.18
C ILE A 46 3.27 3.18 -0.13
N ASP A 47 4.53 3.02 -0.55
CA ASP A 47 5.70 2.94 0.34
C ASP A 47 5.80 4.17 1.23
N LYS A 48 5.51 5.35 0.67
CA LYS A 48 5.46 6.61 1.42
C LYS A 48 4.35 6.61 2.47
N GLY A 49 3.16 6.14 2.12
CA GLY A 49 2.03 6.04 3.06
C GLY A 49 2.33 5.11 4.23
N VAL A 50 2.90 3.93 3.94
CA VAL A 50 3.36 2.97 4.96
C VAL A 50 4.39 3.62 5.88
N ARG A 51 5.46 4.19 5.31
CA ARG A 51 6.55 4.79 6.07
C ARG A 51 6.09 5.96 6.93
N GLN A 52 5.22 6.83 6.41
CA GLN A 52 4.70 7.97 7.15
C GLN A 52 3.88 7.53 8.37
N ALA A 53 3.06 6.47 8.22
CA ALA A 53 2.32 5.89 9.33
C ALA A 53 3.24 5.23 10.36
N GLU A 54 4.25 4.48 9.92
CA GLU A 54 5.26 3.85 10.79
C GLU A 54 6.06 4.88 11.59
N ASN A 55 6.51 5.94 10.93
CA ASN A 55 7.24 7.02 11.60
C ASN A 55 6.38 7.71 12.66
N TRP A 56 5.08 7.93 12.40
CA TRP A 56 4.17 8.47 13.42
C TRP A 56 3.95 7.49 14.58
N LEU A 57 3.74 6.20 14.29
CA LEU A 57 3.57 5.15 15.31
C LEU A 57 4.83 4.94 16.18
N ALA A 58 6.00 5.29 15.65
CA ALA A 58 7.29 5.20 16.34
C ALA A 58 7.72 6.52 17.02
N ASP A 59 6.80 7.50 17.13
CA ASP A 59 7.07 8.83 17.70
C ASP A 59 8.22 9.60 17.00
N GLN A 60 8.52 9.28 15.73
CA GLN A 60 9.53 9.96 14.92
C GLN A 60 9.00 11.22 14.22
N ILE A 61 7.68 11.40 14.22
CA ILE A 61 7.01 12.58 13.69
C ILE A 61 6.18 13.18 14.81
N GLU A 62 6.54 14.38 15.23
CA GLU A 62 5.82 15.11 16.26
C GLU A 62 4.44 15.58 15.76
N GLY A 63 3.47 15.57 16.67
CA GLY A 63 2.15 16.12 16.44
C GLY A 63 1.03 15.09 16.28
N GLN A 64 -0.13 15.61 15.89
CA GLN A 64 -1.34 14.81 15.77
C GLN A 64 -1.29 13.91 14.53
N LEU A 65 -1.92 12.73 14.59
CA LEU A 65 -1.97 11.79 13.46
C LEU A 65 -2.37 12.46 12.13
N TRP A 66 -3.35 13.36 12.19
CA TRP A 66 -3.88 14.04 11.01
C TRP A 66 -2.86 14.97 10.35
N THR A 67 -1.90 15.55 11.08
CA THR A 67 -0.87 16.41 10.48
C THR A 67 0.12 15.56 9.69
N ALA A 68 0.58 14.44 10.25
CA ALA A 68 1.45 13.48 9.56
C ALA A 68 0.82 12.97 8.26
N PHE A 69 -0.48 12.69 8.29
CA PHE A 69 -1.27 12.32 7.10
C PHE A 69 -1.33 13.46 6.07
N ALA A 70 -1.73 14.66 6.47
CA ALA A 70 -1.93 15.79 5.57
C ALA A 70 -0.62 16.17 4.84
N PHE A 71 0.50 16.29 5.56
CA PHE A 71 1.80 16.61 4.95
C PHE A 71 2.30 15.52 4.00
N GLY A 72 2.14 14.25 4.38
CA GLY A 72 2.53 13.13 3.53
C GLY A 72 1.71 13.07 2.23
N ARG A 73 0.40 13.35 2.33
CA ARG A 73 -0.50 13.41 1.18
C ARG A 73 -0.22 14.60 0.27
N ASP A 74 -0.09 15.79 0.83
CA ASP A 74 0.00 17.03 0.04
C ASP A 74 1.32 17.15 -0.73
N SER A 75 2.34 16.39 -0.33
CA SER A 75 3.61 16.28 -1.05
C SER A 75 3.60 15.30 -2.23
N LEU A 76 2.42 14.79 -2.63
CA LEU A 76 2.25 13.96 -3.84
C LEU A 76 1.61 14.77 -4.97
N PRO A 77 2.10 14.64 -6.21
CA PRO A 77 1.72 15.55 -7.29
C PRO A 77 0.36 15.24 -7.93
N THR A 78 -0.10 13.98 -7.89
CA THR A 78 -1.33 13.56 -8.59
C THR A 78 -2.40 13.07 -7.62
N PRO A 79 -3.72 13.26 -7.93
CA PRO A 79 -4.80 12.73 -7.11
C PRO A 79 -4.71 11.21 -6.91
N MET A 80 -4.33 10.47 -7.94
CA MET A 80 -4.24 9.01 -7.89
C MET A 80 -3.11 8.52 -6.97
N GLN A 81 -1.98 9.23 -6.93
CA GLN A 81 -0.91 8.95 -5.97
C GLN A 81 -1.32 9.35 -4.55
N LYS A 82 -2.05 10.47 -4.38
CA LYS A 82 -2.61 10.85 -3.07
C LYS A 82 -3.50 9.73 -2.53
N THR A 83 -4.45 9.22 -3.32
CA THR A 83 -5.31 8.10 -2.90
C THR A 83 -4.50 6.84 -2.58
N ALA A 84 -3.48 6.50 -3.37
CA ALA A 84 -2.61 5.36 -3.06
C ALA A 84 -1.90 5.51 -1.71
N PHE A 85 -1.37 6.71 -1.43
CA PHE A 85 -0.80 7.05 -0.13
C PHE A 85 -1.83 6.91 1.01
N GLU A 86 -3.04 7.42 0.81
CA GLU A 86 -4.11 7.37 1.82
C GLU A 86 -4.47 5.92 2.17
N VAL A 87 -4.63 5.07 1.15
CA VAL A 87 -4.90 3.63 1.33
C VAL A 87 -3.78 2.97 2.13
N ALA A 88 -2.52 3.22 1.77
CA ALA A 88 -1.38 2.65 2.48
C ALA A 88 -1.27 3.11 3.93
N PHE A 89 -1.38 4.42 4.16
CA PHE A 89 -1.29 5.02 5.49
C PHE A 89 -2.39 4.46 6.42
N LEU A 90 -3.64 4.45 5.96
CA LEU A 90 -4.77 3.95 6.74
C LEU A 90 -4.70 2.44 6.95
N THR A 91 -4.25 1.68 5.95
CA THR A 91 -4.06 0.22 6.09
C THR A 91 -3.04 -0.09 7.19
N ARG A 92 -1.91 0.63 7.25
CA ARG A 92 -0.90 0.41 8.28
C ARG A 92 -1.44 0.71 9.68
N LEU A 93 -2.18 1.82 9.84
CA LEU A 93 -2.84 2.13 11.11
C LEU A 93 -3.88 1.08 11.49
N GLN A 94 -4.67 0.61 10.52
CA GLN A 94 -5.66 -0.44 10.76
C GLN A 94 -5.00 -1.72 11.25
N GLN A 95 -3.88 -2.14 10.65
CA GLN A 95 -3.14 -3.32 11.11
C GLN A 95 -2.71 -3.17 12.58
N ARG A 96 -2.15 -2.01 12.94
CA ARG A 96 -1.77 -1.70 14.32
C ARG A 96 -2.96 -1.70 15.29
N LEU A 97 -4.06 -1.04 14.92
CA LEU A 97 -5.26 -0.93 15.75
C LEU A 97 -5.94 -2.29 15.96
N VAL A 98 -6.05 -3.12 14.93
CA VAL A 98 -6.64 -4.46 15.03
C VAL A 98 -5.77 -5.36 15.90
N ALA A 99 -4.44 -5.27 15.78
CA ALA A 99 -3.53 -6.03 16.63
C ALA A 99 -3.65 -5.63 18.10
N ALA A 100 -3.71 -4.33 18.40
CA ALA A 100 -3.92 -3.82 19.75
C ALA A 100 -5.25 -4.32 20.35
N ARG A 101 -6.34 -4.26 19.57
CA ARG A 101 -7.68 -4.75 19.98
C ARG A 101 -7.74 -6.26 20.27
N ARG A 102 -6.84 -7.05 19.68
CA ARG A 102 -6.76 -8.50 19.90
C ARG A 102 -5.80 -8.90 21.01
N SER A 103 -5.01 -7.95 21.52
CA SER A 103 -3.99 -8.18 22.54
C SER A 103 -4.45 -7.77 23.95
N GLY A 104 -5.58 -7.06 24.05
CA GLY A 104 -6.28 -6.76 25.31
C GLY A 104 -7.49 -7.65 25.47
#